data_AF-A0A3N5Z7N6-F1
#
_entry.id   AF-A0A3N5Z7N6-F1
#
_cell.length_a   1.000
_cell.length_b   1.000
_cell.length_c   1.000
_cell.angle_alpha   90.00
_cell.angle_beta   90.00
_cell.angle_gamma   90.00
#
_symmetry.space_group_name_H-M   'P 1'
#
loop_
_entity.id
_entity.type
_entity.pdbx_description
1 polymer ?
#
loop_
_entity_poly.entity_id
_entity_poly.type
_entity_poly.pdbx_seq_one_letter_code
_entity_poly.pdbx_strand_id
1 'polypeptide(L)'
;MALRTQRLVGVPGSAESKNAKEVRGVEAGRILALVIGNQSTAGFAGACPTPPFPSTGATMSQTWRELLMTDHETTERVFSAAEKALAAPGGPSPGLVANLREYLVGYVDRCHNQKEEREVFPLLERAGLPVEGGPLAVMLAEHRQAKALVERLDAAAAAFVAGDRARLDELREVFVAYAALCKDHFWKENDILYPLAARMLDEGTQAGIVGGIEAVEAGLGPDTRRRYYRMADEIVRAVELEDLSYGLDRDVLAAILNTLPVELSFVDQEDRVRYFSHERGEKIFPRSRGAIGTNVRNCHPQKSVHLVEKILADFKAGRREVAEFWIDMGPRKVHIRYWPVRDEAGRYLGCLETVQDVSGIQRLTGQRRLLEEAA
;
A
#
# COMPACT_ATOMS: atom_id res chain seq x y z
N MET A 1 52.85 53.69 -16.72
CA MET A 1 52.40 54.09 -15.37
C MET A 1 52.36 52.82 -14.52
N ALA A 2 53.44 52.40 -13.85
CA ALA A 2 53.96 52.92 -12.57
C ALA A 2 52.90 52.79 -11.46
N LEU A 3 53.05 52.08 -10.32
CA LEU A 3 54.14 51.43 -9.56
C LEU A 3 53.48 50.31 -8.68
N ARG A 4 54.06 49.11 -8.47
CA ARG A 4 55.02 48.70 -7.39
C ARG A 4 54.52 49.02 -5.96
N THR A 5 54.53 48.14 -4.94
CA THR A 5 55.67 47.38 -4.33
C THR A 5 55.13 46.37 -3.27
N GLN A 6 55.52 45.08 -3.28
CA GLN A 6 56.45 44.34 -2.38
C GLN A 6 56.04 44.20 -0.89
N ARG A 7 55.93 43.03 -0.22
CA ARG A 7 56.74 41.78 0.01
C ARG A 7 57.53 41.81 1.35
N LEU A 8 57.63 40.61 1.98
CA LEU A 8 58.59 40.11 3.01
C LEU A 8 57.99 39.94 4.44
N VAL A 9 57.76 38.73 4.97
CA VAL A 9 58.66 37.63 5.47
C VAL A 9 58.97 37.77 6.98
N GLY A 10 58.70 36.71 7.75
CA GLY A 10 59.26 36.50 9.10
C GLY A 10 58.51 35.51 10.01
N VAL A 11 59.03 34.29 10.13
CA VAL A 11 58.83 33.26 11.21
C VAL A 11 60.24 33.11 11.83
N PRO A 12 60.50 32.91 13.16
CA PRO A 12 60.11 31.71 13.93
C PRO A 12 60.06 31.80 15.49
N GLY A 13 59.72 30.68 16.15
CA GLY A 13 60.03 30.37 17.57
C GLY A 13 58.81 29.89 18.39
N SER A 14 58.64 28.57 18.62
CA SER A 14 59.07 27.80 19.83
C SER A 14 58.22 28.12 21.08
N ALA A 15 57.65 27.23 21.89
CA ALA A 15 57.81 25.79 22.10
C ALA A 15 56.64 25.28 22.99
N GLU A 16 56.49 23.95 23.02
CA GLU A 16 56.09 23.11 24.17
C GLU A 16 54.65 23.10 24.75
N SER A 17 53.95 22.02 24.35
CA SER A 17 53.31 20.97 25.17
C SER A 17 52.24 21.32 26.22
N LYS A 18 51.04 20.74 26.05
CA LYS A 18 50.50 19.65 26.90
C LYS A 18 49.14 19.14 26.40
N ASN A 19 49.13 17.86 26.01
CA ASN A 19 48.11 16.83 26.18
C ASN A 19 46.63 17.22 26.41
N ALA A 20 45.74 16.73 25.52
CA ALA A 20 44.90 15.54 25.76
C ALA A 20 43.51 15.67 25.08
N LYS A 21 43.08 14.56 24.46
CA LYS A 21 41.73 14.25 23.94
C LYS A 21 41.33 14.87 22.60
N GLU A 22 41.76 14.23 21.52
CA GLU A 22 41.00 14.23 20.27
C GLU A 22 41.19 12.90 19.53
N VAL A 23 40.59 11.84 20.09
CA VAL A 23 40.44 10.55 19.41
C VAL A 23 39.05 10.04 19.73
N ARG A 24 38.09 10.33 18.85
CA ARG A 24 36.81 9.62 18.65
C ARG A 24 36.01 10.39 17.61
N GLY A 25 36.08 9.97 16.35
CA GLY A 25 35.24 10.58 15.31
C GLY A 25 35.61 10.28 13.86
N VAL A 26 36.30 9.18 13.52
CA VAL A 26 36.65 8.90 12.11
C VAL A 26 36.64 7.39 11.75
N GLU A 27 35.82 6.56 12.41
CA GLU A 27 35.84 5.10 12.13
C GLU A 27 34.51 4.45 11.73
N ALA A 28 33.42 5.22 11.60
CA ALA A 28 32.12 4.70 11.16
C ALA A 28 31.88 4.82 9.63
N GLY A 29 32.63 5.66 8.90
CA GLY A 29 32.37 6.02 7.50
C GLY A 29 33.03 5.14 6.42
N ARG A 30 33.60 3.98 6.79
CA ARG A 30 34.40 3.12 5.88
C ARG A 30 33.85 1.70 5.68
N ILE A 31 32.56 1.50 5.91
CA ILE A 31 31.90 0.18 5.80
C ILE A 31 30.78 0.22 4.77
N LEU A 32 31.08 0.38 3.48
CA LEU A 32 30.27 -0.18 2.37
C LEU A 32 30.91 0.09 0.98
N ALA A 33 32.10 -0.43 0.73
CA ALA A 33 32.66 -0.56 -0.63
C ALA A 33 33.78 -1.60 -0.62
N LEU A 34 33.88 -2.43 -1.67
CA LEU A 34 34.79 -3.59 -1.91
C LEU A 34 34.39 -4.89 -1.17
N VAL A 35 34.44 -6.12 -1.71
CA VAL A 35 35.18 -6.75 -2.83
C VAL A 35 34.60 -8.18 -3.06
N ILE A 36 34.28 -8.59 -4.30
CA ILE A 36 34.93 -9.66 -5.13
C ILE A 36 35.37 -10.96 -4.39
N GLY A 37 34.82 -12.12 -4.80
CA GLY A 37 35.61 -13.37 -4.99
C GLY A 37 35.28 -14.64 -4.17
N ASN A 38 34.86 -15.70 -4.89
CA ASN A 38 34.92 -17.17 -4.63
C ASN A 38 34.18 -17.82 -3.42
N GLN A 39 33.12 -18.63 -3.67
CA GLN A 39 33.05 -20.12 -3.76
C GLN A 39 33.34 -20.84 -2.39
N SER A 40 32.56 -21.78 -1.82
CA SER A 40 31.71 -22.86 -2.35
C SER A 40 30.79 -23.52 -1.28
N THR A 41 29.61 -23.97 -1.76
CA THR A 41 28.76 -25.17 -1.48
C THR A 41 28.44 -25.82 -0.11
N ALA A 42 27.19 -26.33 -0.07
CA ALA A 42 26.52 -27.32 0.79
C ALA A 42 25.78 -26.72 2.02
N GLY A 43 24.46 -26.82 2.21
CA GLY A 43 23.43 -27.72 1.68
C GLY A 43 22.89 -28.57 2.84
N PHE A 44 21.64 -28.38 3.27
CA PHE A 44 20.74 -29.45 3.76
C PHE A 44 19.36 -28.89 4.14
N ALA A 45 18.35 -29.69 3.80
CA ALA A 45 16.93 -29.44 3.93
C ALA A 45 16.37 -29.92 5.28
N GLY A 46 15.25 -29.35 5.72
CA GLY A 46 14.45 -29.84 6.84
C GLY A 46 13.18 -29.01 7.00
N ALA A 47 12.02 -29.64 6.77
CA ALA A 47 10.70 -29.03 6.70
C ALA A 47 9.92 -29.04 8.02
N CYS A 48 8.88 -28.19 8.06
CA CYS A 48 7.75 -28.09 9.00
C CYS A 48 8.06 -27.56 10.42
N PRO A 49 7.10 -26.93 11.14
CA PRO A 49 5.66 -26.70 10.86
C PRO A 49 5.16 -25.24 11.11
N THR A 50 3.99 -24.88 10.56
CA THR A 50 3.10 -23.78 11.05
C THR A 50 2.53 -24.15 12.44
N PRO A 51 2.11 -23.27 13.38
CA PRO A 51 1.49 -21.92 13.29
C PRO A 51 1.96 -20.98 14.46
N PRO A 52 1.18 -20.04 15.07
CA PRO A 52 0.19 -19.05 14.63
C PRO A 52 0.68 -17.58 14.82
N PHE A 53 -0.06 -16.61 14.27
CA PHE A 53 0.12 -15.16 14.43
C PHE A 53 0.31 -14.69 15.88
N PRO A 54 1.18 -13.69 16.15
CA PRO A 54 1.09 -12.90 17.37
C PRO A 54 0.71 -11.43 17.11
N SER A 55 -0.39 -11.02 17.73
CA SER A 55 -0.76 -9.64 18.09
C SER A 55 0.27 -9.01 19.04
N THR A 56 0.57 -7.71 19.02
CA THR A 56 -0.24 -6.63 19.64
C THR A 56 0.46 -5.28 19.49
N GLY A 57 -0.31 -4.19 19.40
CA GLY A 57 0.18 -2.82 19.58
C GLY A 57 -0.81 -1.74 19.13
N ALA A 58 -1.88 -1.54 19.92
CA ALA A 58 -3.07 -0.72 19.64
C ALA A 58 -3.89 -1.18 18.43
N THR A 59 -5.02 -1.85 18.66
CA THR A 59 -6.15 -1.73 17.72
C THR A 59 -6.52 -0.26 17.72
N MET A 60 -5.98 0.52 16.78
CA MET A 60 -6.61 1.76 16.37
C MET A 60 -8.05 1.37 16.05
N SER A 61 -8.99 1.81 16.90
CA SER A 61 -10.42 1.61 16.61
C SER A 61 -10.65 2.22 15.24
N GLN A 62 -11.07 1.41 14.27
CA GLN A 62 -11.32 1.91 12.92
C GLN A 62 -12.33 3.04 12.99
N THR A 63 -12.04 4.13 12.29
CA THR A 63 -12.97 5.25 12.15
C THR A 63 -14.15 4.81 11.28
N TRP A 64 -15.29 5.47 11.42
CA TRP A 64 -16.46 5.17 10.59
C TRP A 64 -16.16 5.34 9.08
N ARG A 65 -15.28 6.28 8.71
CA ARG A 65 -14.84 6.46 7.31
C ARG A 65 -14.01 5.28 6.82
N GLU A 66 -13.03 4.83 7.60
CA GLU A 66 -12.22 3.66 7.24
C GLU A 66 -13.12 2.43 7.05
N LEU A 67 -14.16 2.26 7.88
CA LEU A 67 -15.12 1.17 7.74
C LEU A 67 -15.88 1.22 6.41
N LEU A 68 -16.47 2.37 6.06
CA LEU A 68 -17.24 2.51 4.83
C LEU A 68 -16.33 2.48 3.58
N MET A 69 -15.15 3.10 3.64
CA MET A 69 -14.16 3.03 2.56
C MET A 69 -13.65 1.60 2.35
N THR A 70 -13.50 0.80 3.42
CA THR A 70 -13.15 -0.62 3.28
C THR A 70 -14.29 -1.40 2.59
N ASP A 71 -15.56 -1.06 2.85
CA ASP A 71 -16.69 -1.64 2.11
C ASP A 71 -16.59 -1.30 0.61
N HIS A 72 -16.25 -0.05 0.26
CA HIS A 72 -16.06 0.39 -1.14
C HIS A 72 -14.93 -0.38 -1.82
N GLU A 73 -13.73 -0.39 -1.23
CA GLU A 73 -12.55 -1.07 -1.79
C GLU A 73 -12.82 -2.58 -1.97
N THR A 74 -13.48 -3.20 -0.99
CA THR A 74 -13.87 -4.61 -1.08
C THR A 74 -14.87 -4.84 -2.21
N THR A 75 -15.86 -3.96 -2.35
CA THR A 75 -16.90 -4.05 -3.39
C THR A 75 -16.32 -3.82 -4.79
N GLU A 76 -15.36 -2.90 -4.96
CA GLU A 76 -14.69 -2.67 -6.25
C GLU A 76 -13.85 -3.87 -6.71
N ARG A 77 -13.23 -4.60 -5.77
CA ARG A 77 -12.57 -5.88 -6.08
C ARG A 77 -13.58 -6.93 -6.52
N VAL A 78 -14.74 -7.01 -5.86
CA VAL A 78 -15.86 -7.88 -6.29
C VAL A 78 -16.35 -7.49 -7.68
N PHE A 79 -16.47 -6.19 -7.97
CA PHE A 79 -16.84 -5.72 -9.30
C PHE A 79 -15.85 -6.16 -10.36
N SER A 80 -14.55 -5.95 -10.13
CA SER A 80 -13.51 -6.37 -11.07
C SER A 80 -13.53 -7.88 -11.33
N ALA A 81 -13.72 -8.67 -10.26
CA ALA A 81 -13.85 -10.12 -10.37
C ALA A 81 -15.09 -10.56 -11.16
N ALA A 82 -16.24 -9.93 -10.90
CA ALA A 82 -17.49 -10.21 -11.58
C ALA A 82 -17.47 -9.75 -13.05
N GLU A 83 -16.89 -8.59 -13.37
CA GLU A 83 -16.66 -8.12 -14.75
C GLU A 83 -15.87 -9.18 -15.54
N LYS A 84 -14.77 -9.68 -14.98
CA LYS A 84 -13.96 -10.74 -15.59
C LYS A 84 -14.76 -12.04 -15.77
N ALA A 85 -15.48 -12.49 -14.74
CA ALA A 85 -16.27 -13.72 -14.79
C ALA A 85 -17.42 -13.65 -15.81
N LEU A 86 -18.11 -12.51 -15.88
CA LEU A 86 -19.22 -12.28 -16.80
C LEU A 86 -18.73 -12.16 -18.25
N ALA A 87 -17.55 -11.57 -18.49
CA ALA A 87 -16.96 -11.44 -19.81
C ALA A 87 -16.34 -12.73 -20.36
N ALA A 88 -16.11 -13.74 -19.52
CA ALA A 88 -15.48 -15.00 -19.94
C ALA A 88 -16.29 -15.70 -21.06
N PRO A 89 -15.66 -16.33 -22.06
CA PRO A 89 -16.35 -17.02 -23.16
C PRO A 89 -17.34 -18.11 -22.71
N GLY A 90 -17.03 -18.80 -21.62
CA GLY A 90 -17.91 -19.82 -21.01
C GLY A 90 -18.98 -19.26 -20.07
N GLY A 91 -18.97 -17.94 -19.83
CA GLY A 91 -19.76 -17.28 -18.79
C GLY A 91 -19.33 -17.65 -17.37
N PRO A 92 -19.96 -17.04 -16.35
CA PRO A 92 -19.65 -17.33 -14.96
C PRO A 92 -20.28 -18.67 -14.51
N SER A 93 -19.70 -19.27 -13.48
CA SER A 93 -20.33 -20.42 -12.82
C SER A 93 -21.61 -19.99 -12.08
N PRO A 94 -22.65 -20.85 -11.99
CA PRO A 94 -23.84 -20.54 -11.20
C PRO A 94 -23.53 -20.23 -9.73
N GLY A 95 -22.53 -20.91 -9.13
CA GLY A 95 -22.11 -20.64 -7.76
C GLY A 95 -21.53 -19.23 -7.58
N LEU A 96 -20.71 -18.76 -8.53
CA LEU A 96 -20.19 -17.39 -8.50
C LEU A 96 -21.33 -16.38 -8.61
N VAL A 97 -22.28 -16.57 -9.53
CA VAL A 97 -23.44 -15.68 -9.69
C VAL A 97 -24.33 -15.68 -8.44
N ALA A 98 -24.51 -16.82 -7.78
CA ALA A 98 -25.25 -16.90 -6.53
C ALA A 98 -24.58 -16.11 -5.40
N ASN A 99 -23.26 -16.24 -5.24
CA ASN A 99 -22.49 -15.46 -4.26
C ASN A 99 -22.50 -13.97 -4.60
N LEU A 100 -22.31 -13.60 -5.87
CA LEU A 100 -22.38 -12.21 -6.32
C LEU A 100 -23.75 -11.59 -6.01
N ARG A 101 -24.84 -12.28 -6.34
CA ARG A 101 -26.20 -11.87 -6.03
C ARG A 101 -26.40 -11.63 -4.53
N GLU A 102 -26.00 -12.59 -3.70
CA GLU A 102 -26.12 -12.48 -2.24
C GLU A 102 -25.27 -11.33 -1.69
N TYR A 103 -24.07 -11.10 -2.22
CA TYR A 103 -23.21 -9.99 -1.81
C TYR A 103 -23.82 -8.63 -2.20
N LEU A 104 -24.24 -8.44 -3.45
CA LEU A 104 -24.78 -7.15 -3.91
C LEU A 104 -26.13 -6.82 -3.26
N VAL A 105 -27.03 -7.79 -3.16
CA VAL A 105 -28.36 -7.58 -2.57
C VAL A 105 -28.29 -7.57 -1.05
N GLY A 106 -27.60 -8.54 -0.45
CA GLY A 106 -27.56 -8.74 1.00
C GLY A 106 -26.62 -7.79 1.73
N TYR A 107 -25.52 -7.40 1.10
CA TYR A 107 -24.53 -6.52 1.72
C TYR A 107 -24.59 -5.09 1.18
N VAL A 108 -24.42 -4.88 -0.13
CA VAL A 108 -24.30 -3.51 -0.66
C VAL A 108 -25.63 -2.73 -0.46
N ASP A 109 -26.75 -3.22 -1.00
CA ASP A 109 -28.07 -2.54 -0.84
C ASP A 109 -28.59 -2.57 0.60
N ARG A 110 -28.55 -3.74 1.26
CA ARG A 110 -29.22 -3.95 2.56
C ARG A 110 -28.37 -3.64 3.78
N CYS A 111 -27.06 -3.52 3.65
CA CYS A 111 -26.16 -3.22 4.76
C CYS A 111 -25.44 -1.89 4.54
N HIS A 112 -24.60 -1.80 3.51
CA HIS A 112 -23.72 -0.67 3.29
C HIS A 112 -24.50 0.65 3.12
N ASN A 113 -25.42 0.72 2.15
CA ASN A 113 -26.26 1.92 1.95
C ASN A 113 -27.09 2.26 3.21
N GLN A 114 -27.48 1.24 4.00
CA GLN A 114 -28.24 1.44 5.23
C GLN A 114 -27.39 2.02 6.37
N LYS A 115 -26.08 1.72 6.42
CA LYS A 115 -25.16 2.38 7.37
C LYS A 115 -25.14 3.88 7.10
N GLU A 116 -25.12 4.27 5.84
CA GLU A 116 -25.03 5.68 5.45
C GLU A 116 -26.34 6.43 5.65
N GLU A 117 -27.43 5.89 5.10
CA GLU A 117 -28.75 6.52 5.17
C GLU A 117 -29.29 6.62 6.60
N ARG A 118 -28.87 5.73 7.51
CA ARG A 118 -29.35 5.72 8.90
C ARG A 118 -28.40 6.41 9.85
N GLU A 119 -27.09 6.22 9.67
CA GLU A 119 -26.11 6.63 10.68
C GLU A 119 -25.31 7.86 10.26
N VAL A 120 -25.14 8.13 8.95
CA VAL A 120 -24.31 9.24 8.46
C VAL A 120 -25.16 10.41 7.96
N PHE A 121 -26.02 10.18 6.97
CA PHE A 121 -26.76 11.25 6.29
C PHE A 121 -27.66 12.07 7.25
N PRO A 122 -28.37 11.47 8.22
CA PRO A 122 -29.18 12.24 9.17
C PRO A 122 -28.34 13.14 10.11
N LEU A 123 -27.08 12.78 10.37
CA LEU A 123 -26.17 13.63 11.15
C LEU A 123 -25.69 14.82 10.31
N LEU A 124 -25.43 14.61 9.02
CA LEU A 124 -25.06 15.68 8.10
C LEU A 124 -26.20 16.67 7.87
N GLU A 125 -27.43 16.17 7.76
CA GLU A 125 -28.63 17.02 7.71
C GLU A 125 -28.74 17.90 8.95
N ARG A 126 -28.62 17.31 10.15
CA ARG A 126 -28.64 18.05 11.42
C ARG A 126 -27.48 19.05 11.53
N ALA A 127 -26.34 18.77 10.91
CA ALA A 127 -25.21 19.68 10.83
C ALA A 127 -25.36 20.77 9.74
N GLY A 128 -26.48 20.80 9.02
CA GLY A 128 -26.85 21.87 8.09
C GLY A 128 -26.63 21.56 6.62
N LEU A 129 -26.33 20.32 6.24
CA LEU A 129 -26.24 19.91 4.83
C LEU A 129 -27.64 19.57 4.30
N PRO A 130 -28.20 20.30 3.31
CA PRO A 130 -29.58 20.09 2.90
C PRO A 130 -29.76 18.76 2.17
N VAL A 131 -30.88 18.08 2.48
CA VAL A 131 -31.33 16.83 1.82
C VAL A 131 -31.99 17.07 0.46
N GLU A 132 -32.34 18.31 0.14
CA GLU A 132 -32.85 18.72 -1.17
C GLU A 132 -31.88 19.71 -1.84
N GLY A 133 -31.66 19.56 -3.15
CA GLY A 133 -30.86 20.49 -3.95
C GLY A 133 -29.36 20.52 -3.64
N GLY A 134 -28.86 19.59 -2.81
CA GLY A 134 -27.46 19.52 -2.39
C GLY A 134 -26.85 18.11 -2.52
N PRO A 135 -25.63 17.89 -1.99
CA PRO A 135 -24.91 16.61 -2.12
C PRO A 135 -25.71 15.40 -1.61
N LEU A 136 -26.41 15.52 -0.47
CA LEU A 136 -27.23 14.41 0.07
C LEU A 136 -28.39 14.04 -0.88
N ALA A 137 -28.98 15.02 -1.58
CA ALA A 137 -30.03 14.76 -2.55
C ALA A 137 -29.52 13.91 -3.72
N VAL A 138 -28.28 14.16 -4.17
CA VAL A 138 -27.61 13.38 -5.22
C VAL A 138 -27.36 11.95 -4.72
N MET A 139 -26.77 11.78 -3.53
CA MET A 139 -26.50 10.44 -2.98
C MET A 139 -27.77 9.60 -2.83
N LEU A 140 -28.83 10.18 -2.24
CA LEU A 140 -30.12 9.50 -2.09
C LEU A 140 -30.81 9.22 -3.43
N ALA A 141 -30.60 10.04 -4.46
CA ALA A 141 -31.10 9.76 -5.80
C ALA A 141 -30.34 8.58 -6.43
N GLU A 142 -29.02 8.54 -6.29
CA GLU A 142 -28.17 7.46 -6.79
C GLU A 142 -28.43 6.14 -6.06
N HIS A 143 -28.65 6.14 -4.75
CA HIS A 143 -29.12 4.96 -4.01
C HIS A 143 -30.44 4.40 -4.55
N ARG A 144 -31.40 5.27 -4.90
CA ARG A 144 -32.67 4.84 -5.53
C ARG A 144 -32.46 4.26 -6.93
N GLN A 145 -31.56 4.84 -7.72
CA GLN A 145 -31.20 4.32 -9.03
C GLN A 145 -30.49 2.95 -8.91
N ALA A 146 -29.53 2.85 -7.98
CA ALA A 146 -28.81 1.63 -7.66
C ALA A 146 -29.78 0.53 -7.23
N LYS A 147 -30.75 0.83 -6.36
CA LYS A 147 -31.80 -0.10 -5.94
C LYS A 147 -32.59 -0.69 -7.12
N ALA A 148 -33.03 0.16 -8.06
CA ALA A 148 -33.75 -0.29 -9.24
C ALA A 148 -32.90 -1.22 -10.14
N LEU A 149 -31.59 -0.96 -10.23
CA LEU A 149 -30.65 -1.83 -10.93
C LEU A 149 -30.42 -3.15 -10.18
N VAL A 150 -30.31 -3.12 -8.85
CA VAL A 150 -30.16 -4.32 -8.00
C VAL A 150 -31.38 -5.24 -8.13
N GLU A 151 -32.60 -4.71 -8.20
CA GLU A 151 -33.81 -5.52 -8.39
C GLU A 151 -33.82 -6.25 -9.74
N ARG A 152 -33.39 -5.57 -10.81
CA ARG A 152 -33.21 -6.20 -12.14
C ARG A 152 -32.09 -7.24 -12.13
N LEU A 153 -30.97 -6.92 -11.49
CA LEU A 153 -29.83 -7.83 -11.32
C LEU A 153 -30.24 -9.07 -10.54
N ASP A 154 -30.99 -8.92 -9.45
CA ASP A 154 -31.47 -10.00 -8.61
C ASP A 154 -32.30 -11.01 -9.42
N ALA A 155 -33.25 -10.50 -10.22
CA ALA A 155 -34.10 -11.31 -11.07
C ALA A 155 -33.30 -12.05 -12.17
N ALA A 156 -32.39 -11.34 -12.86
CA ALA A 156 -31.55 -11.95 -13.90
C ALA A 156 -30.59 -13.00 -13.33
N ALA A 157 -29.96 -12.70 -12.18
CA ALA A 157 -29.05 -13.62 -11.50
C ALA A 157 -29.79 -14.86 -10.98
N ALA A 158 -30.96 -14.70 -10.35
CA ALA A 158 -31.76 -15.82 -9.86
C ALA A 158 -32.16 -16.78 -10.99
N ALA A 159 -32.63 -16.24 -12.13
CA ALA A 159 -32.98 -17.05 -13.29
C ALA A 159 -31.77 -17.77 -13.91
N PHE A 160 -30.62 -17.08 -14.02
CA PHE A 160 -29.38 -17.70 -14.49
C PHE A 160 -28.92 -18.85 -13.57
N VAL A 161 -28.99 -18.66 -12.25
CA VAL A 161 -28.65 -19.69 -11.26
C VAL A 161 -29.60 -20.88 -11.36
N ALA A 162 -30.88 -20.65 -11.65
CA ALA A 162 -31.88 -21.70 -11.90
C ALA A 162 -31.69 -22.45 -13.24
N GLY A 163 -30.72 -22.03 -14.06
CA GLY A 163 -30.34 -22.72 -15.30
C GLY A 163 -30.76 -22.01 -16.58
N ASP A 164 -31.44 -20.86 -16.50
CA ASP A 164 -31.81 -20.07 -17.67
C ASP A 164 -30.61 -19.26 -18.18
N ARG A 165 -29.83 -19.89 -19.06
CA ARG A 165 -28.64 -19.27 -19.65
C ARG A 165 -28.94 -18.11 -20.60
N ALA A 166 -30.19 -17.97 -21.08
CA ALA A 166 -30.57 -16.86 -21.96
C ALA A 166 -30.54 -15.51 -21.21
N ARG A 167 -30.55 -15.53 -19.88
CA ARG A 167 -30.49 -14.34 -19.01
C ARG A 167 -29.10 -13.75 -18.85
N LEU A 168 -28.06 -14.40 -19.38
CA LEU A 168 -26.67 -13.97 -19.21
C LEU A 168 -26.41 -12.56 -19.78
N ASP A 169 -26.96 -12.23 -20.94
CA ASP A 169 -26.72 -10.93 -21.57
C ASP A 169 -27.40 -9.79 -20.80
N GLU A 170 -28.61 -10.02 -20.29
CA GLU A 170 -29.26 -9.06 -19.41
C GLU A 170 -28.50 -8.92 -18.07
N LEU A 171 -28.03 -10.02 -17.50
CA LEU A 171 -27.22 -10.00 -16.28
C LEU A 171 -25.94 -9.18 -16.49
N ARG A 172 -25.27 -9.32 -17.64
CA ARG A 172 -24.10 -8.52 -18.03
C ARG A 172 -24.44 -7.04 -18.12
N GLU A 173 -25.49 -6.71 -18.87
CA GLU A 173 -25.91 -5.32 -19.10
C GLU A 173 -26.24 -4.62 -17.78
N VAL A 174 -27.10 -5.22 -16.95
CA VAL A 174 -27.51 -4.62 -15.68
C VAL A 174 -26.36 -4.52 -14.70
N PHE A 175 -25.48 -5.52 -14.65
CA PHE A 175 -24.32 -5.49 -13.78
C PHE A 175 -23.33 -4.39 -14.18
N VAL A 176 -23.05 -4.20 -15.47
CA VAL A 176 -22.20 -3.10 -15.96
C VAL A 176 -22.78 -1.73 -15.56
N ALA A 177 -24.08 -1.54 -15.74
CA ALA A 177 -24.75 -0.30 -15.35
C ALA A 177 -24.67 -0.07 -13.82
N TYR A 178 -24.90 -1.12 -13.04
CA TYR A 178 -24.82 -1.06 -11.57
C TYR A 178 -23.41 -0.76 -11.07
N ALA A 179 -22.41 -1.49 -11.55
CA ALA A 179 -21.02 -1.30 -11.14
C ALA A 179 -20.50 0.10 -11.52
N ALA A 180 -20.86 0.62 -12.70
CA ALA A 180 -20.48 1.97 -13.12
C ALA A 180 -21.10 3.05 -12.21
N LEU A 181 -22.38 2.92 -11.87
CA LEU A 181 -23.06 3.83 -10.94
C LEU A 181 -22.40 3.80 -9.56
N CYS A 182 -22.16 2.60 -9.00
CA CYS A 182 -21.54 2.47 -7.69
C CYS A 182 -20.10 3.01 -7.65
N LYS A 183 -19.27 2.79 -8.68
CA LYS A 183 -17.90 3.33 -8.73
C LYS A 183 -17.89 4.87 -8.70
N ASP A 184 -18.79 5.51 -9.47
CA ASP A 184 -18.93 6.98 -9.46
C ASP A 184 -19.50 7.49 -8.12
N HIS A 185 -20.43 6.74 -7.52
CA HIS A 185 -20.98 7.03 -6.20
C HIS A 185 -19.92 6.98 -5.10
N PHE A 186 -19.17 5.88 -5.01
CA PHE A 186 -18.10 5.68 -4.03
C PHE A 186 -17.01 6.74 -4.14
N TRP A 187 -16.68 7.19 -5.35
CA TRP A 187 -15.76 8.31 -5.54
C TRP A 187 -16.27 9.61 -4.90
N LYS A 188 -17.54 9.97 -5.11
CA LYS A 188 -18.14 11.16 -4.49
C LYS A 188 -18.14 11.05 -2.97
N GLU A 189 -18.34 9.84 -2.45
CA GLU A 189 -18.34 9.62 -1.01
C GLU A 189 -16.93 9.71 -0.42
N ASN A 190 -15.99 8.95 -0.96
CA ASN A 190 -14.61 8.86 -0.49
C ASN A 190 -13.88 10.20 -0.57
N ASP A 191 -14.00 10.90 -1.70
CA ASP A 191 -13.19 12.08 -2.00
C ASP A 191 -13.89 13.40 -1.64
N ILE A 192 -15.22 13.41 -1.52
CA ILE A 192 -16.00 14.65 -1.29
C ILE A 192 -16.83 14.58 -0.02
N LEU A 193 -17.80 13.66 0.07
CA LEU A 193 -18.79 13.67 1.15
C LEU A 193 -18.20 13.29 2.50
N TYR A 194 -17.43 12.21 2.60
CA TYR A 194 -16.84 11.78 3.86
C TYR A 194 -15.79 12.77 4.40
N PRO A 195 -14.90 13.35 3.57
CA PRO A 195 -14.02 14.43 4.04
C PRO A 195 -14.78 15.69 4.49
N LEU A 196 -15.90 16.03 3.85
CA LEU A 196 -16.77 17.12 4.29
C LEU A 196 -17.43 16.76 5.63
N ALA A 197 -17.99 15.56 5.75
CA ALA A 197 -18.62 15.04 6.96
C ALA A 197 -17.68 15.10 8.17
N ALA A 198 -16.43 14.66 8.00
CA ALA A 198 -15.43 14.68 9.06
C ALA A 198 -15.06 16.10 9.54
N ARG A 199 -15.27 17.14 8.72
CA ARG A 199 -15.08 18.54 9.10
C ARG A 199 -16.31 19.15 9.76
N MET A 200 -17.50 18.65 9.42
CA MET A 200 -18.77 19.16 9.94
C MET A 200 -19.15 18.55 11.30
N LEU A 201 -18.79 17.30 11.53
CA LEU A 201 -19.19 16.54 12.72
C LEU A 201 -18.08 16.56 13.78
N ASP A 202 -18.43 16.82 15.04
CA ASP A 202 -17.50 16.73 16.17
C ASP A 202 -17.09 15.28 16.49
N GLU A 203 -16.02 15.12 17.27
CA GLU A 203 -15.47 13.80 17.62
C GLU A 203 -16.48 12.89 18.35
N GLY A 204 -17.31 13.46 19.22
CA GLY A 204 -18.33 12.70 19.97
C GLY A 204 -19.40 12.16 19.04
N THR A 205 -19.87 12.99 18.10
CA THR A 205 -20.80 12.57 17.05
C THR A 205 -20.19 11.49 16.15
N GLN A 206 -18.94 11.66 15.71
CA GLN A 206 -18.25 10.68 14.86
C GLN A 206 -18.04 9.33 15.56
N ALA A 207 -17.78 9.31 16.86
CA ALA A 207 -17.67 8.07 17.63
C ALA A 207 -19.00 7.29 17.68
N GLY A 208 -20.14 7.99 17.72
CA GLY A 208 -21.47 7.39 17.68
C GLY A 208 -21.77 6.63 16.38
N ILE A 209 -21.25 7.12 15.24
CA ILE A 209 -21.46 6.49 13.92
C ILE A 209 -20.92 5.06 13.89
N VAL A 210 -19.77 4.80 14.52
CA VAL A 210 -19.18 3.46 14.57
C VAL A 210 -20.14 2.47 15.25
N GLY A 211 -20.72 2.85 16.38
CA GLY A 211 -21.72 2.03 17.08
C GLY A 211 -23.01 1.84 16.26
N GLY A 212 -23.43 2.86 15.51
CA GLY A 212 -24.54 2.78 14.57
C GLY A 212 -24.29 1.77 13.44
N ILE A 213 -23.11 1.83 12.82
CA ILE A 213 -22.67 0.88 11.78
C ILE A 213 -22.72 -0.55 12.32
N GLU A 214 -22.19 -0.80 13.51
CA GLU A 214 -22.22 -2.11 14.15
C GLU A 214 -23.65 -2.59 14.44
N ALA A 215 -24.55 -1.69 14.82
CA ALA A 215 -25.95 -2.01 15.05
C ALA A 215 -26.69 -2.37 13.74
N VAL A 216 -26.45 -1.66 12.64
CA VAL A 216 -26.97 -2.00 11.31
C VAL A 216 -26.49 -3.40 10.89
N GLU A 217 -25.21 -3.68 11.07
CA GLU A 217 -24.63 -4.99 10.77
C GLU A 217 -25.22 -6.11 11.63
N ALA A 218 -25.37 -5.89 12.94
CA ALA A 218 -25.97 -6.84 13.87
C ALA A 218 -27.44 -7.14 13.52
N GLY A 219 -28.16 -6.17 12.95
CA GLY A 219 -29.53 -6.34 12.46
C GLY A 219 -29.68 -7.37 11.33
N LEU A 220 -28.59 -7.65 10.59
CA LEU A 220 -28.55 -8.68 9.54
C LEU A 220 -28.03 -10.04 10.04
N GLY A 221 -27.66 -10.11 11.32
CA GLY A 221 -27.19 -11.31 11.99
C GLY A 221 -25.79 -11.17 12.60
N PRO A 222 -25.32 -12.22 13.31
CA PRO A 222 -24.00 -12.20 13.90
C PRO A 222 -22.91 -12.23 12.81
N ASP A 223 -21.82 -11.51 13.08
CA ASP A 223 -20.62 -11.47 12.24
C ASP A 223 -20.88 -11.05 10.77
N THR A 224 -21.93 -10.25 10.50
CA THR A 224 -22.35 -9.81 9.16
C THR A 224 -21.17 -9.34 8.30
N ARG A 225 -20.37 -8.38 8.78
CA ARG A 225 -19.21 -7.86 8.04
C ARG A 225 -18.23 -8.96 7.65
N ARG A 226 -17.80 -9.78 8.63
CA ARG A 226 -16.83 -10.87 8.41
C ARG A 226 -17.37 -11.91 7.42
N ARG A 227 -18.66 -12.22 7.48
CA ARG A 227 -19.31 -13.15 6.54
C ARG A 227 -19.30 -12.63 5.12
N TYR A 228 -19.70 -11.38 4.90
CA TYR A 228 -19.75 -10.80 3.55
C TYR A 228 -18.35 -10.50 3.00
N TYR A 229 -17.37 -10.10 3.82
CA TYR A 229 -15.99 -9.95 3.36
C TYR A 229 -15.38 -11.30 2.93
N ARG A 230 -15.68 -12.39 3.66
CA ARG A 230 -15.29 -13.73 3.21
C ARG A 230 -15.94 -14.09 1.87
N MET A 231 -17.21 -13.75 1.68
CA MET A 231 -17.90 -13.98 0.41
C MET A 231 -17.30 -13.17 -0.74
N ALA A 232 -16.91 -11.91 -0.48
CA ALA A 232 -16.17 -11.10 -1.43
C ALA A 232 -14.84 -11.76 -1.81
N ASP A 233 -14.07 -12.22 -0.82
CA ASP A 233 -12.82 -12.96 -1.05
C ASP A 233 -13.06 -14.25 -1.85
N GLU A 234 -14.14 -14.98 -1.60
CA GLU A 234 -14.51 -16.17 -2.37
C GLU A 234 -14.84 -15.85 -3.83
N ILE A 235 -15.57 -14.75 -4.09
CA ILE A 235 -15.86 -14.29 -5.45
C ILE A 235 -14.56 -13.90 -6.17
N VAL A 236 -13.70 -13.13 -5.49
CA VAL A 236 -12.42 -12.68 -6.04
C VAL A 236 -11.49 -13.86 -6.32
N ARG A 237 -11.40 -14.85 -5.42
CA ARG A 237 -10.58 -16.07 -5.61
C ARG A 237 -11.13 -17.05 -6.64
N ALA A 238 -12.43 -17.00 -6.91
CA ALA A 238 -13.05 -17.84 -7.94
C ALA A 238 -12.63 -17.43 -9.36
N VAL A 239 -12.02 -16.26 -9.49
CA VAL A 239 -11.33 -15.81 -10.69
C VAL A 239 -9.85 -15.62 -10.38
N GLU A 240 -8.97 -15.80 -11.36
CA GLU A 240 -7.58 -15.39 -11.21
C GLU A 240 -7.50 -13.87 -11.39
N LEU A 241 -8.07 -13.07 -10.48
CA LEU A 241 -8.02 -11.62 -10.60
C LEU A 241 -6.58 -11.16 -10.47
N GLU A 242 -6.06 -10.53 -11.51
CA GLU A 242 -4.69 -10.07 -11.51
C GLU A 242 -4.55 -8.76 -10.72
N ASP A 243 -3.38 -8.55 -10.10
CA ASP A 243 -3.11 -7.30 -9.39
C ASP A 243 -3.00 -6.11 -10.36
N LEU A 244 -2.98 -4.89 -9.82
CA LEU A 244 -2.94 -3.65 -10.60
C LEU A 244 -1.68 -3.52 -11.49
N SER A 245 -0.61 -4.28 -11.20
CA SER A 245 0.60 -4.29 -12.01
C SER A 245 0.49 -5.18 -13.24
N TYR A 246 -0.47 -6.11 -13.30
CA TYR A 246 -0.61 -7.06 -14.41
C TYR A 246 -0.83 -6.39 -15.77
N GLY A 247 -1.54 -5.27 -15.80
CA GLY A 247 -1.78 -4.49 -17.01
C GLY A 247 -0.59 -3.62 -17.45
N LEU A 248 0.51 -3.58 -16.69
CA LEU A 248 1.67 -2.78 -17.01
C LEU A 248 2.71 -3.60 -17.77
N ASP A 249 3.18 -3.07 -18.91
CA ASP A 249 4.33 -3.64 -19.59
C ASP A 249 5.56 -3.65 -18.66
N ARG A 250 6.37 -4.71 -18.77
CA ARG A 250 7.54 -4.92 -17.90
C ARG A 250 8.52 -3.74 -17.93
N ASP A 251 8.71 -3.13 -19.09
CA ASP A 251 9.60 -1.97 -19.27
C ASP A 251 9.03 -0.70 -18.63
N VAL A 252 7.70 -0.50 -18.68
CA VAL A 252 6.99 0.55 -17.94
C VAL A 252 7.18 0.37 -16.43
N LEU A 253 6.96 -0.85 -15.90
CA LEU A 253 7.18 -1.13 -14.48
C LEU A 253 8.66 -0.86 -14.09
N ALA A 254 9.61 -1.28 -14.91
CA ALA A 254 11.02 -0.97 -14.69
C ALA A 254 11.31 0.53 -14.73
N ALA A 255 10.69 1.29 -15.63
CA ALA A 255 10.83 2.73 -15.72
C ALA A 255 10.28 3.45 -14.48
N ILE A 256 9.11 3.02 -13.97
CA ILE A 256 8.53 3.53 -12.72
C ILE A 256 9.53 3.36 -11.57
N LEU A 257 10.05 2.14 -11.37
CA LEU A 257 11.01 1.85 -10.29
C LEU A 257 12.34 2.63 -10.42
N ASN A 258 12.75 2.96 -11.65
CA ASN A 258 13.94 3.78 -11.93
C ASN A 258 13.69 5.29 -11.87
N THR A 259 12.44 5.73 -11.72
CA THR A 259 12.07 7.16 -11.60
C THR A 259 12.02 7.60 -10.14
N LEU A 260 11.88 6.66 -9.21
CA LEU A 260 11.77 6.97 -7.79
C LEU A 260 13.04 7.68 -7.27
N PRO A 261 12.93 8.71 -6.42
CA PRO A 261 14.08 9.40 -5.81
C PRO A 261 14.71 8.57 -4.66
N VAL A 262 14.69 7.25 -4.80
CA VAL A 262 15.27 6.27 -3.86
C VAL A 262 15.93 5.14 -4.67
N GLU A 263 17.09 4.69 -4.21
CA GLU A 263 17.71 3.49 -4.76
C GLU A 263 17.10 2.25 -4.12
N LEU A 264 16.60 1.36 -4.97
CA LEU A 264 16.10 0.04 -4.59
C LEU A 264 17.16 -1.03 -4.85
N SER A 265 17.31 -1.97 -3.90
CA SER A 265 17.94 -3.28 -4.12
C SER A 265 17.03 -4.38 -3.56
N PHE A 266 16.83 -5.46 -4.30
CA PHE A 266 16.02 -6.59 -3.84
C PHE A 266 16.84 -7.88 -3.78
N VAL A 267 16.70 -8.55 -2.64
CA VAL A 267 17.29 -9.85 -2.34
C VAL A 267 16.16 -10.86 -2.16
N ASP A 268 16.20 -12.00 -2.84
CA ASP A 268 15.14 -13.02 -2.75
C ASP A 268 15.17 -13.81 -1.43
N GLN A 269 14.21 -14.73 -1.30
CA GLN A 269 14.07 -15.64 -0.15
C GLN A 269 15.32 -16.53 0.08
N GLU A 270 16.12 -16.79 -0.96
CA GLU A 270 17.41 -17.50 -0.89
C GLU A 270 18.61 -16.58 -0.54
N ASP A 271 18.34 -15.35 -0.10
CA ASP A 271 19.33 -14.33 0.22
C ASP A 271 20.23 -13.95 -0.98
N ARG A 272 19.73 -14.07 -2.22
CA ARG A 272 20.46 -13.69 -3.44
C ARG A 272 19.99 -12.36 -3.99
N VAL A 273 20.93 -11.53 -4.45
CA VAL A 273 20.58 -10.26 -5.11
C VAL A 273 19.91 -10.55 -6.44
N ARG A 274 18.68 -10.05 -6.64
CA ARG A 274 17.91 -10.28 -7.88
C ARG A 274 17.66 -9.02 -8.68
N TYR A 275 17.69 -7.86 -8.04
CA TYR A 275 17.40 -6.60 -8.69
C TYR A 275 18.08 -5.43 -7.97
N PHE A 276 18.45 -4.41 -8.75
CA PHE A 276 18.72 -3.07 -8.24
C PHE A 276 18.26 -2.04 -9.28
N SER A 277 17.74 -0.92 -8.80
CA SER A 277 17.34 0.22 -9.63
C SER A 277 18.55 1.10 -10.02
N HIS A 278 18.31 2.04 -10.94
CA HIS A 278 19.24 3.08 -11.39
C HIS A 278 20.54 2.52 -11.99
N GLU A 279 20.45 1.40 -12.73
CA GLU A 279 21.64 0.75 -13.31
C GLU A 279 22.54 1.68 -14.12
N ARG A 280 21.94 2.65 -14.81
CA ARG A 280 22.64 3.63 -15.66
C ARG A 280 22.70 5.03 -15.05
N GLY A 281 22.23 5.21 -13.82
CA GLY A 281 22.12 6.51 -13.13
C GLY A 281 23.21 6.74 -12.08
N GLU A 282 23.25 7.95 -11.52
CA GLU A 282 24.08 8.23 -10.34
C GLU A 282 23.51 7.45 -9.13
N LYS A 283 24.40 6.82 -8.36
CA LYS A 283 24.05 6.09 -7.14
C LYS A 283 24.94 6.53 -5.99
N ILE A 284 24.35 6.69 -4.82
CA ILE A 284 25.01 6.85 -3.52
C ILE A 284 25.86 5.60 -3.24
N PHE A 285 25.31 4.41 -3.48
CA PHE A 285 26.06 3.16 -3.38
C PHE A 285 26.17 2.46 -4.75
N PRO A 286 27.34 2.51 -5.40
CA PRO A 286 27.50 1.90 -6.71
C PRO A 286 27.30 0.38 -6.64
N ARG A 287 26.61 -0.14 -7.66
CA ARG A 287 26.39 -1.58 -7.88
C ARG A 287 26.69 -1.88 -9.35
N SER A 288 27.25 -3.05 -9.61
CA SER A 288 27.45 -3.57 -10.97
C SER A 288 26.59 -4.80 -11.20
N ARG A 289 26.38 -5.16 -12.47
CA ARG A 289 25.67 -6.41 -12.83
C ARG A 289 26.28 -7.66 -12.20
N GLY A 290 27.57 -7.64 -11.86
CA GLY A 290 28.24 -8.75 -11.18
C GLY A 290 27.69 -9.07 -9.79
N ALA A 291 26.91 -8.17 -9.18
CA ALA A 291 26.22 -8.45 -7.93
C ALA A 291 25.01 -9.38 -8.10
N ILE A 292 24.38 -9.41 -9.28
CA ILE A 292 23.18 -10.22 -9.51
C ILE A 292 23.51 -11.71 -9.34
N GLY A 293 22.67 -12.41 -8.56
CA GLY A 293 22.81 -13.82 -8.23
C GLY A 293 23.79 -14.11 -7.08
N THR A 294 24.56 -13.13 -6.62
CA THR A 294 25.45 -13.30 -5.47
C THR A 294 24.66 -13.37 -4.17
N ASN A 295 25.14 -14.16 -3.21
CA ASN A 295 24.54 -14.16 -1.88
C ASN A 295 24.88 -12.85 -1.16
N VAL A 296 23.91 -12.28 -0.47
CA VAL A 296 24.05 -10.99 0.23
C VAL A 296 25.19 -10.97 1.25
N ARG A 297 25.53 -12.12 1.84
CA ARG A 297 26.68 -12.28 2.75
C ARG A 297 28.00 -11.89 2.09
N ASN A 298 28.15 -12.21 0.80
CA ASN A 298 29.37 -11.94 0.03
C ASN A 298 29.45 -10.48 -0.43
N CYS A 299 28.38 -9.70 -0.24
CA CYS A 299 28.34 -8.28 -0.56
C CYS A 299 28.74 -7.39 0.63
N HIS A 300 28.96 -7.97 1.81
CA HIS A 300 29.17 -7.24 3.06
C HIS A 300 30.50 -7.64 3.73
N PRO A 301 31.21 -6.69 4.35
CA PRO A 301 32.39 -6.98 5.15
C PRO A 301 32.08 -7.93 6.32
N GLN A 302 33.03 -8.79 6.68
CA GLN A 302 32.86 -9.82 7.71
C GLN A 302 32.37 -9.29 9.06
N LYS A 303 32.78 -8.06 9.43
CA LYS A 303 32.34 -7.38 10.66
C LYS A 303 30.85 -7.03 10.69
N SER A 304 30.16 -6.97 9.54
CA SER A 304 28.74 -6.60 9.44
C SER A 304 27.83 -7.74 8.99
N VAL A 305 28.37 -8.87 8.52
CA VAL A 305 27.57 -10.00 8.01
C VAL A 305 26.59 -10.51 9.07
N HIS A 306 27.02 -10.64 10.33
CA HIS A 306 26.15 -11.10 11.42
C HIS A 306 24.92 -10.21 11.66
N LEU A 307 25.03 -8.89 11.42
CA LEU A 307 23.88 -7.96 11.52
C LEU A 307 22.91 -8.18 10.37
N VAL A 308 23.42 -8.35 9.15
CA VAL A 308 22.62 -8.64 7.95
C VAL A 308 21.86 -9.96 8.14
N GLU A 309 22.54 -11.01 8.61
CA GLU A 309 21.92 -12.30 8.88
C GLU A 309 20.83 -12.21 9.94
N LYS A 310 21.07 -11.47 11.02
CA LYS A 310 20.06 -11.25 12.06
C LYS A 310 18.82 -10.55 11.49
N ILE A 311 19.01 -9.50 10.69
CA ILE A 311 17.89 -8.78 10.06
C ILE A 311 17.07 -9.71 9.17
N LEU A 312 17.73 -10.47 8.27
CA LEU A 312 17.05 -11.40 7.37
C LEU A 312 16.36 -12.54 8.12
N ALA A 313 16.97 -13.06 9.19
CA ALA A 313 16.36 -14.08 10.04
C ALA A 313 15.13 -13.54 10.79
N ASP A 314 15.17 -12.30 11.27
CA ASP A 314 14.02 -11.64 11.90
C ASP A 314 12.88 -11.43 10.89
N PHE A 315 13.20 -10.98 9.67
CA PHE A 315 12.24 -10.82 8.58
C PHE A 315 11.58 -12.14 8.17
N LYS A 316 12.38 -13.18 7.91
CA LYS A 316 11.87 -14.52 7.57
C LYS A 316 10.95 -15.08 8.66
N ALA A 317 11.26 -14.81 9.93
CA ALA A 317 10.48 -15.26 11.07
C ALA A 317 9.30 -14.34 11.46
N GLY A 318 9.09 -13.22 10.76
CA GLY A 318 8.03 -12.26 11.10
C GLY A 318 8.23 -11.55 12.44
N ARG A 319 9.47 -11.49 12.96
CA ARG A 319 9.80 -10.79 14.22
C ARG A 319 10.09 -9.30 14.02
N ARG A 320 10.20 -8.87 12.77
CA ARG A 320 10.57 -7.51 12.39
C ARG A 320 9.91 -7.16 11.06
N GLU A 321 9.38 -5.95 10.96
CA GLU A 321 8.78 -5.41 9.73
C GLU A 321 9.63 -4.29 9.10
N VAL A 322 10.58 -3.72 9.85
CA VAL A 322 11.55 -2.74 9.33
C VAL A 322 12.89 -2.83 10.06
N ALA A 323 13.98 -2.68 9.31
CA ALA A 323 15.29 -2.33 9.87
C ALA A 323 15.75 -1.03 9.21
N GLU A 324 16.13 -0.03 10.00
CA GLU A 324 16.53 1.27 9.46
C GLU A 324 17.72 1.86 10.20
N PHE A 325 18.50 2.65 9.48
CA PHE A 325 19.55 3.50 10.02
C PHE A 325 19.85 4.65 9.07
N TRP A 326 20.61 5.63 9.55
CA TRP A 326 21.01 6.78 8.78
C TRP A 326 22.47 7.13 9.05
N ILE A 327 23.15 7.64 8.03
CA ILE A 327 24.56 8.01 8.10
C ILE A 327 24.81 9.36 7.43
N ASP A 328 25.86 10.03 7.87
CA ASP A 328 26.37 11.24 7.23
C ASP A 328 27.46 10.85 6.21
N MET A 329 27.25 11.20 4.94
CA MET A 329 28.17 10.97 3.83
C MET A 329 28.53 12.30 3.17
N GLY A 330 29.57 12.95 3.69
CA GLY A 330 29.91 14.32 3.29
C GLY A 330 28.76 15.27 3.61
N PRO A 331 28.22 16.02 2.63
CA PRO A 331 27.06 16.90 2.86
C PRO A 331 25.70 16.18 2.82
N ARG A 332 25.68 14.88 2.52
CA ARG A 332 24.45 14.09 2.35
C ARG A 332 24.09 13.37 3.66
N LYS A 333 22.84 13.48 4.09
CA LYS A 333 22.25 12.61 5.12
C LYS A 333 21.55 11.47 4.40
N VAL A 334 22.10 10.27 4.52
CA VAL A 334 21.60 9.09 3.81
C VAL A 334 20.76 8.24 4.75
N HIS A 335 19.50 8.00 4.38
CA HIS A 335 18.58 7.11 5.10
C HIS A 335 18.51 5.76 4.38
N ILE A 336 18.73 4.68 5.13
CA ILE A 336 18.78 3.31 4.62
C ILE A 336 17.76 2.50 5.39
N ARG A 337 16.87 1.83 4.65
CA ARG A 337 15.81 0.97 5.23
C ARG A 337 15.78 -0.37 4.54
N TYR A 338 15.36 -1.38 5.28
CA TYR A 338 15.12 -2.73 4.80
C TYR A 338 13.71 -3.16 5.21
N TRP A 339 13.02 -3.81 4.29
CA TRP A 339 11.64 -4.27 4.45
C TRP A 339 11.51 -5.74 4.03
N PRO A 340 10.78 -6.58 4.77
CA PRO A 340 10.37 -7.88 4.26
C PRO A 340 9.32 -7.68 3.16
N VAL A 341 9.56 -8.24 1.99
CA VAL A 341 8.56 -8.35 0.91
C VAL A 341 7.80 -9.65 1.12
N ARG A 342 6.46 -9.59 1.13
CA ARG A 342 5.58 -10.75 1.32
C ARG A 342 4.50 -10.77 0.24
N ASP A 343 3.96 -11.96 -0.05
CA ASP A 343 2.74 -12.07 -0.86
C ASP A 343 1.46 -11.87 -0.01
N GLU A 344 0.29 -11.95 -0.65
CA GLU A 344 -1.01 -11.83 0.01
C GLU A 344 -1.25 -12.88 1.11
N ALA A 345 -0.59 -14.04 1.03
CA ALA A 345 -0.66 -15.09 2.04
C ALA A 345 0.33 -14.86 3.20
N GLY A 346 1.10 -13.76 3.18
CA GLY A 346 2.11 -13.43 4.17
C GLY A 346 3.44 -14.19 4.01
N ARG A 347 3.60 -14.97 2.93
CA ARG A 347 4.84 -15.70 2.67
C ARG A 347 5.94 -14.72 2.29
N TYR A 348 7.10 -14.86 2.94
CA TYR A 348 8.29 -14.04 2.68
C TYR A 348 8.85 -14.32 1.28
N LEU A 349 8.91 -13.28 0.44
CA LEU A 349 9.45 -13.31 -0.92
C LEU A 349 10.89 -12.81 -0.99
N GLY A 350 11.32 -11.99 -0.02
CA GLY A 350 12.65 -11.40 -0.02
C GLY A 350 12.76 -10.14 0.85
N CYS A 351 13.89 -9.46 0.74
CA CYS A 351 14.20 -8.22 1.45
C CYS A 351 14.41 -7.10 0.42
N LEU A 352 13.67 -6.00 0.58
CA LEU A 352 13.86 -4.77 -0.18
C LEU A 352 14.68 -3.78 0.64
N GLU A 353 15.84 -3.39 0.13
CA GLU A 353 16.64 -2.26 0.59
C GLU A 353 16.20 -0.99 -0.15
N THR A 354 16.02 0.10 0.59
CA THR A 354 15.86 1.45 0.05
C THR A 354 16.96 2.37 0.58
N VAL A 355 17.60 3.14 -0.29
CA VAL A 355 18.58 4.18 0.07
C VAL A 355 18.13 5.52 -0.47
N GLN A 356 18.12 6.55 0.37
CA GLN A 356 17.68 7.90 0.00
C GLN A 356 18.60 8.96 0.60
N ASP A 357 19.00 9.95 -0.22
CA ASP A 357 19.54 11.21 0.30
C ASP A 357 18.38 12.08 0.77
N VAL A 358 18.25 12.22 2.09
CA VAL A 358 17.17 13.00 2.72
C VAL A 358 17.59 14.44 3.03
N SER A 359 18.81 14.86 2.69
CA SER A 359 19.28 16.23 2.96
C SER A 359 18.35 17.29 2.36
N GLY A 360 17.79 17.04 1.17
CA GLY A 360 16.81 17.93 0.54
C GLY A 360 15.50 18.00 1.33
N ILE A 361 15.01 16.85 1.78
CA ILE A 361 13.77 16.72 2.57
C ILE A 361 13.92 17.44 3.92
N GLN A 362 15.06 17.27 4.59
CA GLN A 362 15.34 17.91 5.89
C GLN A 362 15.38 19.45 5.82
N ARG A 363 15.56 20.04 4.63
CA ARG A 363 15.55 21.49 4.41
C ARG A 363 14.18 22.06 4.08
N LEU A 364 13.17 21.22 3.82
CA LEU A 364 11.82 21.69 3.54
C LEU A 364 11.27 22.42 4.77
N THR A 365 10.75 23.62 4.54
CA THR A 365 10.11 24.46 5.56
C THR A 365 8.88 25.12 4.95
N GLY A 366 7.93 25.56 5.78
CA GLY A 366 6.70 26.18 5.29
C GLY A 366 5.83 25.20 4.49
N GLN A 367 5.15 25.72 3.45
CA GLN A 367 4.25 24.94 2.59
C GLN A 367 4.38 25.39 1.14
N ARG A 368 4.44 24.45 0.19
CA ARG A 368 4.27 24.71 -1.24
C ARG A 368 3.07 23.89 -1.73
N ARG A 369 1.91 24.54 -1.88
CA ARG A 369 0.62 23.87 -2.17
C ARG A 369 0.30 23.75 -3.66
N LEU A 370 0.93 24.58 -4.50
CA LEU A 370 0.75 24.61 -5.95
C LEU A 370 2.11 24.76 -6.64
N LEU A 371 2.17 24.35 -7.90
CA LEU A 371 3.32 24.57 -8.75
C LEU A 371 3.39 26.06 -9.10
N GLU A 372 4.35 26.79 -8.52
CA GLU A 372 4.80 28.05 -9.10
C GLU A 372 5.57 27.71 -10.38
N GLU A 373 4.99 28.01 -11.54
CA GLU A 373 5.73 28.02 -12.80
C GLU A 373 6.83 29.07 -12.71
N ALA A 374 8.05 28.71 -13.10
CA ALA A 374 9.13 29.68 -13.18
C ALA A 374 8.79 30.69 -14.29
N ALA A 375 8.69 31.97 -13.91
CA ALA A 375 8.45 33.09 -14.83
C ALA A 375 9.63 33.34 -15.78
#